data_AF-A0A6Y4M3F6-F1
#
_entry.id   AF-A0A6Y4M3F6-F1
#
_cell.length_a   1.000
_cell.length_b   1.000
_cell.length_c   1.000
_cell.angle_alpha   90.00
_cell.angle_beta   90.00
_cell.angle_gamma   90.00
#
_symmetry.space_group_name_H-M   'P 1'
#
loop_
_entity.id
_entity.type
_entity.pdbx_description
1 polymer ?
#
loop_
_entity_poly.entity_id
_entity_poly.type
_entity_poly.pdbx_seq_one_letter_code
_entity_poly.pdbx_strand_id
1 'polypeptide(L)' 'MTKLQPNTVIRAALDLLNEVGVDGLTTRKLAERLGVQQPALYWHFRNKRALLDALAEAMLAENHTHSVPRADDDWR' A
#
# COMPACT_ATOMS: atom_id res chain seq x y z
N MET A 1 19.11 -7.43 -12.03
CA MET A 1 17.79 -7.59 -11.37
C MET A 1 17.58 -6.37 -10.48
N THR A 2 16.73 -5.44 -10.91
CA THR A 2 16.47 -4.20 -10.17
C THR A 2 15.82 -4.55 -8.83
N LYS A 3 16.42 -4.11 -7.72
CA LYS A 3 15.92 -4.39 -6.37
C LYS A 3 14.52 -3.79 -6.23
N LEU A 4 13.53 -4.64 -5.96
CA LEU A 4 12.15 -4.21 -5.70
C LEU A 4 12.15 -3.35 -4.43
N GLN A 5 11.76 -2.09 -4.54
CA GLN A 5 11.71 -1.17 -3.40
C GLN A 5 10.31 -1.18 -2.80
N PRO A 6 10.16 -1.16 -1.46
CA PRO A 6 8.85 -1.17 -0.80
C PRO A 6 7.88 -0.10 -1.33
N ASN A 7 8.35 1.13 -1.54
CA ASN A 7 7.52 2.23 -2.03
C ASN A 7 6.98 1.98 -3.46
N THR A 8 7.76 1.34 -4.33
CA THR A 8 7.30 0.99 -5.69
C THR A 8 6.17 -0.04 -5.63
N VAL A 9 6.28 -1.02 -4.73
CA VAL A 9 5.24 -2.04 -4.55
C VAL A 9 3.97 -1.43 -3.99
N ILE A 10 4.07 -0.53 -3.00
CA ILE A 10 2.92 0.15 -2.41
C ILE A 10 2.19 1.00 -3.45
N ARG A 11 2.89 1.79 -4.27
CA ARG A 11 2.25 2.58 -5.34
C ARG A 11 1.50 1.69 -6.33
N ALA A 12 2.14 0.65 -6.84
CA ALA A 12 1.48 -0.28 -7.77
C ALA A 12 0.26 -1.00 -7.14
N ALA A 13 0.31 -1.25 -5.83
CA ALA A 13 -0.80 -1.84 -5.09
C ALA A 13 -1.94 -0.84 -4.84
N LEU A 14 -1.67 0.44 -4.61
CA LEU A 14 -2.69 1.50 -4.56
C LEU A 14 -3.38 1.68 -5.92
N ASP A 15 -2.61 1.70 -7.01
CA ASP A 15 -3.17 1.75 -8.37
C ASP A 15 -4.07 0.54 -8.62
N LEU A 16 -3.63 -0.65 -8.20
CA LEU A 16 -4.40 -1.88 -8.37
C LEU A 16 -5.67 -1.85 -7.51
N LEU A 17 -5.56 -1.36 -6.29
CA LEU A 17 -6.70 -1.17 -5.39
C LEU A 17 -7.77 -0.28 -6.01
N ASN A 18 -7.38 0.84 -6.64
CA ASN A 18 -8.30 1.75 -7.32
C ASN A 18 -9.03 1.09 -8.50
N GLU A 19 -8.38 0.17 -9.21
CA GLU A 19 -8.96 -0.49 -10.38
C GLU A 19 -9.88 -1.66 -10.02
N VAL A 20 -9.52 -2.48 -9.01
CA VAL A 20 -10.21 -3.75 -8.73
C VAL A 20 -10.89 -3.82 -7.37
N GLY A 21 -10.75 -2.79 -6.55
CA GLY A 21 -11.25 -2.75 -5.18
C GLY A 21 -10.53 -3.71 -4.22
N VAL A 22 -10.89 -3.64 -2.94
CA VAL A 22 -10.28 -4.46 -1.87
C VAL A 22 -10.44 -5.95 -2.15
N ASP A 23 -11.61 -6.40 -2.57
CA ASP A 23 -11.87 -7.83 -2.82
C ASP A 23 -11.05 -8.34 -4.01
N GLY A 24 -10.94 -7.53 -5.06
CA GLY A 24 -10.15 -7.84 -6.25
C GLY A 24 -8.64 -7.82 -6.02
N LEU A 25 -8.15 -7.10 -5.01
CA LEU A 25 -6.73 -6.98 -4.69
C LEU A 25 -6.18 -8.30 -4.12
N THR A 26 -5.15 -8.85 -4.78
CA THR A 26 -4.45 -10.06 -4.35
C THR A 26 -2.94 -9.91 -4.58
N THR A 27 -2.13 -10.61 -3.78
CA THR A 27 -0.67 -10.65 -3.95
C THR A 27 -0.25 -11.23 -5.30
N ARG A 28 -1.05 -12.15 -5.86
CA ARG A 28 -0.84 -12.71 -7.20
C ARG A 28 -1.00 -11.65 -8.29
N LYS A 29 -2.14 -10.94 -8.31
CA LYS A 29 -2.37 -9.86 -9.30
C LYS A 29 -1.33 -8.74 -9.19
N LEU A 30 -0.89 -8.44 -7.96
CA LEU A 30 0.18 -7.47 -7.73
C LEU A 30 1.53 -7.95 -8.31
N ALA A 31 1.86 -9.24 -8.15
CA ALA A 31 3.07 -9.83 -8.75
C ALA A 31 3.04 -9.77 -10.27
N GLU A 32 1.89 -10.13 -10.87
CA GLU A 32 1.65 -10.04 -12.31
C GLU A 32 1.81 -8.61 -12.82
N ARG A 33 1.21 -7.63 -12.14
CA ARG A 33 1.34 -6.19 -12.46
C ARG A 33 2.79 -5.70 -12.42
N LEU A 34 3.57 -6.16 -11.42
CA LEU A 34 4.96 -5.76 -11.24
C LEU A 34 5.94 -6.55 -12.13
N GLY A 35 5.46 -7.54 -12.89
CA GLY A 35 6.31 -8.41 -13.71
C GLY A 35 7.29 -9.26 -12.90
N VAL A 36 6.95 -9.58 -11.65
CA VAL A 36 7.80 -10.36 -10.73
C VAL A 36 7.14 -11.67 -10.32
N GLN A 37 7.96 -12.62 -9.87
CA GLN A 37 7.45 -13.86 -9.29
C GLN A 37 6.93 -13.62 -7.87
N GLN A 38 5.86 -14.33 -7.47
CA GLN A 38 5.27 -14.21 -6.12
C GLN A 38 6.27 -14.29 -4.96
N PRO A 39 7.31 -15.16 -4.98
CA PRO A 39 8.28 -15.22 -3.90
C PRO A 39 9.02 -13.90 -3.65
N ALA A 40 9.21 -13.06 -4.67
CA ALA A 40 9.81 -11.74 -4.53
C ALA A 40 8.92 -10.80 -3.69
N LEU A 41 7.61 -10.89 -3.87
CA LEU A 41 6.62 -10.12 -3.10
C LEU A 41 6.48 -10.61 -1.66
N TYR A 42 6.69 -11.90 -1.40
CA TYR A 42 6.60 -12.47 -0.06
C TYR A 42 7.65 -11.89 0.91
N TRP A 43 8.77 -11.40 0.41
CA TRP A 43 9.77 -10.68 1.22
C TRP A 43 9.27 -9.33 1.74
N HIS A 44 8.30 -8.72 1.05
CA HIS A 44 7.71 -7.44 1.44
C HIS A 44 6.38 -7.64 2.19
N PHE A 45 5.51 -8.52 1.69
CA PHE A 45 4.18 -8.73 2.24
C PHE A 45 3.88 -10.23 2.33
N ARG A 46 3.76 -10.72 3.57
CA ARG A 46 3.54 -12.15 3.84
C ARG A 46 2.15 -12.63 3.42
N ASN A 47 1.16 -11.75 3.38
CA ASN A 47 -0.23 -12.07 3.01
C ASN A 47 -0.99 -10.80 2.60
N LYS A 48 -2.24 -10.97 2.15
CA LYS A 48 -3.13 -9.85 1.78
C LYS A 48 -3.36 -8.87 2.94
N ARG A 49 -3.44 -9.36 4.18
CA ARG A 49 -3.66 -8.51 5.35
C ARG A 49 -2.49 -7.55 5.57
N ALA A 50 -1.25 -8.06 5.56
CA ALA A 50 -0.05 -7.25 5.69
C ALA A 50 0.09 -6.21 4.56
N LEU A 51 -0.33 -6.55 3.34
CA LEU A 51 -0.41 -5.58 2.24
C LEU A 51 -1.42 -4.47 2.53
N LEU A 52 -2.62 -4.82 2.99
CA LEU A 52 -3.66 -3.84 3.32
C LEU A 52 -3.25 -2.92 4.47
N ASP A 53 -2.58 -3.45 5.51
CA ASP A 53 -2.09 -2.65 6.63
C ASP A 53 -1.05 -1.62 6.14
N ALA A 54 -0.13 -2.01 5.26
CA ALA A 54 0.85 -1.10 4.67
C ALA A 54 0.24 -0.06 3.72
N LEU A 55 -0.83 -0.41 2.99
CA LEU A 55 -1.56 0.55 2.16
C LEU A 55 -2.27 1.59 3.02
N ALA A 56 -2.91 1.17 4.12
CA ALA A 56 -3.55 2.08 5.05
C ALA A 56 -2.54 3.07 5.67
N GLU A 57 -1.37 2.58 6.09
CA GLU A 57 -0.28 3.43 6.59
C GLU A 57 0.19 4.45 5.53
N ALA A 58 0.40 4.00 4.28
CA ALA A 58 0.83 4.87 3.20
C ALA A 58 -0.20 5.96 2.86
N MET A 59 -1.49 5.61 2.82
CA MET A 59 -2.57 6.55 2.53
C MET A 59 -2.67 7.66 3.58
N LEU A 60 -2.51 7.31 4.85
CA LEU A 60 -2.47 8.29 5.95
C LEU A 60 -1.21 9.14 5.86
N ALA A 61 -0.03 8.52 5.68
CA ALA A 61 1.23 9.26 5.58
C ALA A 61 1.25 10.29 4.43
N GLU A 62 0.59 9.98 3.32
CA GLU A 62 0.55 10.88 2.15
C GLU A 62 -0.54 11.96 2.26
N ASN A 63 -1.74 11.62 2.75
CA ASN A 63 -2.92 12.49 2.62
C ASN A 63 -3.45 13.03 3.95
N HIS A 64 -3.09 12.45 5.09
CA HIS A 64 -3.59 12.86 6.40
C HIS A 64 -2.67 13.92 7.03
N THR A 65 -2.81 15.17 6.59
CA THR A 65 -1.93 16.29 6.97
C THR A 65 -2.33 17.02 8.25
N HIS A 66 -3.48 16.71 8.83
CA HIS A 66 -3.98 17.29 10.09
C HIS A 66 -4.26 16.15 11.07
N SER A 67 -3.17 15.56 11.57
CA SER A 67 -3.21 14.43 12.52
C SER A 67 -3.19 14.87 13.98
N VAL A 68 -2.91 16.15 14.22
CA VAL A 68 -2.89 16.77 15.55
C VAL A 68 -3.57 18.14 15.47
N PRO A 69 -4.26 18.56 16.56
CA PRO A 69 -4.81 19.91 16.65
C PRO A 69 -3.71 20.97 16.52
N ARG A 70 -4.05 22.11 15.91
CA ARG A 70 -3.23 23.32 15.95
C ARG A 70 -3.39 24.01 17.30
N ALA A 71 -2.47 24.93 17.59
CA ALA A 71 -2.43 25.61 18.89
C ALA A 71 -3.71 26.41 19.19
N ASP A 72 -4.46 26.82 18.18
CA ASP A 72 -5.66 27.62 18.23
C ASP A 72 -6.96 26.86 17.92
N ASP A 73 -6.87 25.55 17.65
CA ASP A 73 -8.06 24.72 17.36
C ASP A 73 -8.90 24.51 18.64
N ASP A 74 -10.25 24.60 18.53
CA ASP A 74 -11.16 24.01 19.52
C ASP A 74 -11.11 22.48 19.39
N TRP A 75 -11.61 21.74 20.38
CA TRP A 75 -11.68 20.28 20.29
C TRP A 75 -12.67 19.79 19.20
N ARG A 76 -13.55 20.69 18.73
CA ARG A 76 -14.57 20.41 17.71
C ARG A 76 -14.07 20.61 16.29
#